data_AF-A0A0G1XKN0-F1
#
_entry.id   AF-A0A0G1XKN0-F1
#
_cell.length_a   1.000
_cell.length_b   1.000
_cell.length_c   1.000
_cell.angle_alpha   90.00
_cell.angle_beta   90.00
_cell.angle_gamma   90.00
#
_symmetry.space_group_name_H-M   'P 1'
#
loop_
_entity.id
_entity.type
_entity.pdbx_description
1 polymer ?
#
loop_
_entity_poly.entity_id
_entity_poly.type
_entity_poly.pdbx_seq_one_letter_code
_entity_poly.pdbx_strand_id
1 'polypeptide(L)'
;MPELNSSFIRFKPQPDFPVQDIDTDNAAMASYYFTDRPEAEAYAAVHLESLPMLHAVGNSALIGANVAPSNTSAEYKAFCHGFTTIDYLATLLDARPFVQLQNGVDMKHFYLDSGEMADFELWQRRQAWMQSHQNTLDVLRTVSDARAESPKQFAARAIGAQVASELLFVK
;
A
#
# COMPACT_ATOMS: atom_id res chain seq x y z
N MET A 1 -4.81 36.40 14.04
CA MET A 1 -4.97 35.04 13.50
C MET A 1 -3.57 34.45 13.40
N PRO A 2 -3.29 33.25 13.92
CA PRO A 2 -1.98 32.66 13.69
C PRO A 2 -1.87 32.34 12.20
N GLU A 3 -0.78 32.79 11.59
CA GLU A 3 -0.43 32.50 10.21
C GLU A 3 -0.35 30.97 10.04
N LEU A 4 -1.17 30.43 9.15
CA LEU A 4 -0.95 29.10 8.58
C LEU A 4 0.35 29.18 7.80
N ASN A 5 1.48 28.95 8.49
CA ASN A 5 2.72 28.58 7.84
C ASN A 5 2.40 27.38 6.97
N SER A 6 2.30 27.60 5.67
CA SER A 6 2.23 26.56 4.66
C SER A 6 3.59 25.87 4.66
N SER A 7 3.79 24.97 5.62
CA SER A 7 4.89 24.02 5.61
C SER A 7 4.72 23.21 4.33
N PHE A 8 5.54 23.53 3.33
CA PHE A 8 5.67 22.69 2.15
C PHE A 8 6.12 21.31 2.63
N ILE A 9 5.22 20.33 2.54
CA ILE A 9 5.55 18.93 2.82
C ILE A 9 6.59 18.52 1.79
N ARG A 10 7.78 18.18 2.26
CA ARG A 10 8.88 17.71 1.41
C ARG A 10 9.43 16.42 1.97
N PHE A 11 9.10 15.33 1.31
CA PHE A 11 9.68 14.02 1.58
C PHE A 11 11.18 14.03 1.24
N LYS A 12 11.96 13.34 2.06
CA LYS A 12 13.38 13.05 1.77
C LYS A 12 13.43 11.88 0.79
N PRO A 13 14.23 11.93 -0.29
CA PRO A 13 14.38 10.79 -1.18
C PRO A 13 14.81 9.54 -0.43
N GLN A 14 14.14 8.41 -0.69
CA GLN A 14 14.38 7.12 -0.05
C GLN A 14 14.30 6.00 -1.10
N PRO A 15 15.38 5.75 -1.86
CA PRO A 15 15.36 4.92 -3.06
C PRO A 15 15.18 3.42 -2.81
N ASP A 16 15.32 2.99 -1.56
CA ASP A 16 15.15 1.60 -1.09
C ASP A 16 13.74 1.29 -0.60
N PHE A 17 12.86 2.29 -0.50
CA PHE A 17 11.43 2.07 -0.30
C PHE A 17 10.76 1.56 -1.59
N PRO A 18 9.78 0.64 -1.54
CA PRO A 18 9.14 0.01 -0.36
C PRO A 18 9.77 -1.34 0.04
N VAL A 19 11.00 -1.64 -0.40
CA VAL A 19 11.70 -2.89 0.01
C VAL A 19 12.13 -2.79 1.47
N GLN A 20 12.56 -1.60 1.90
CA GLN A 20 12.77 -1.24 3.29
C GLN A 20 11.60 -0.41 3.81
N ASP A 21 11.45 -0.40 5.14
CA ASP A 21 10.48 0.46 5.80
C ASP A 21 10.74 1.93 5.49
N ILE A 22 9.67 2.73 5.48
CA ILE A 22 9.79 4.18 5.41
C ILE A 22 10.52 4.71 6.66
N ASP A 23 11.44 5.65 6.48
CA ASP A 23 12.14 6.27 7.61
C ASP A 23 11.17 7.08 8.49
N THR A 24 11.48 7.18 9.79
CA THR A 24 10.60 7.83 10.78
C THR A 24 10.20 9.27 10.40
N ASP A 25 11.11 10.07 9.84
CA ASP A 25 10.81 11.43 9.41
C ASP A 25 9.80 11.46 8.24
N ASN A 26 10.02 10.58 7.26
CA ASN A 26 9.14 10.44 6.10
C ASN A 26 7.78 9.84 6.52
N ALA A 27 7.75 8.94 7.49
CA ALA A 27 6.54 8.39 8.09
C ALA A 27 5.69 9.48 8.74
N ALA A 28 6.31 10.33 9.56
CA ALA A 28 5.62 11.46 10.19
C ALA A 28 5.01 12.42 9.15
N MET A 29 5.76 12.71 8.07
CA MET A 29 5.25 13.53 6.96
C MET A 29 4.11 12.84 6.20
N ALA A 30 4.23 11.53 5.95
CA ALA A 30 3.22 10.73 5.27
C ALA A 30 1.91 10.71 6.05
N SER A 31 1.98 10.45 7.36
CA SER A 31 0.83 10.48 8.26
C SER A 31 0.09 11.80 8.16
N TYR A 32 0.79 12.94 8.24
CA TYR A 32 0.18 14.26 8.09
C TYR A 32 -0.42 14.48 6.69
N TYR A 33 0.33 14.12 5.63
CA TYR A 33 -0.08 14.31 4.25
C TYR A 33 -1.38 13.58 3.92
N PHE A 34 -1.50 12.30 4.29
CA PHE A 34 -2.68 11.51 3.98
C PHE A 34 -3.90 11.82 4.86
N THR A 35 -3.70 12.41 6.05
CA THR A 35 -4.83 12.91 6.84
C THR A 35 -5.36 14.26 6.34
N ASP A 36 -4.50 15.16 5.87
CA ASP A 36 -4.89 16.52 5.49
C ASP A 36 -5.27 16.69 4.01
N ARG A 37 -4.95 15.72 3.14
CA ARG A 37 -5.19 15.80 1.68
C ARG A 37 -5.94 14.59 1.10
N PRO A 38 -7.25 14.47 1.35
CA PRO A 38 -8.05 13.34 0.87
C PRO A 38 -8.11 13.23 -0.68
N GLU A 39 -7.84 14.30 -1.42
CA GLU A 39 -7.81 14.29 -2.90
C GLU A 39 -6.65 13.45 -3.46
N ALA A 40 -5.54 13.32 -2.73
CA ALA A 40 -4.42 12.47 -3.13
C ALA A 40 -4.84 10.98 -3.14
N GLU A 41 -5.74 10.59 -2.24
CA GLU A 41 -6.31 9.24 -2.20
C GLU A 41 -7.34 9.01 -3.31
N ALA A 42 -8.13 10.03 -3.67
CA ALA A 42 -9.09 9.95 -4.77
C ALA A 42 -8.41 9.75 -6.13
N TYR A 43 -7.27 10.39 -6.37
CA TYR A 43 -6.50 10.24 -7.61
C TYR A 43 -5.91 8.84 -7.76
N ALA A 44 -5.49 8.23 -6.65
CA ALA A 44 -4.87 6.91 -6.64
C ALA A 44 -5.89 5.77 -6.79
N ALA A 45 -7.10 5.93 -6.25
CA ALA A 45 -8.19 4.94 -6.35
C ALA A 45 -8.68 4.72 -7.79
N VAL A 46 -8.70 5.78 -8.62
CA VAL A 46 -9.19 5.72 -10.01
C VAL A 46 -8.28 4.89 -10.93
N HIS A 47 -6.99 4.76 -10.61
CA HIS A 47 -6.03 4.07 -11.48
C HIS A 47 -6.03 2.53 -11.30
N LEU A 48 -6.43 2.00 -10.13
CA LEU A 48 -6.30 0.56 -9.83
C LEU A 48 -7.57 -0.28 -10.01
N GLU A 49 -8.77 0.32 -10.03
CA GLU A 49 -10.02 -0.39 -10.37
C GLU A 49 -9.99 -0.97 -11.81
N SER A 50 -9.00 -0.58 -12.61
CA SER A 50 -8.82 -0.97 -14.01
C SER A 50 -7.89 -2.18 -14.24
N LEU A 51 -7.35 -2.82 -13.19
CA LEU A 51 -6.36 -3.89 -13.30
C LEU A 51 -6.91 -5.26 -12.87
N PRO A 52 -7.37 -6.11 -13.83
CA PRO A 52 -7.95 -7.43 -13.53
C PRO A 52 -7.08 -8.36 -12.68
N MET A 53 -5.75 -8.22 -12.77
CA MET A 53 -4.79 -9.04 -12.04
C MET A 53 -4.70 -8.68 -10.55
N LEU A 54 -4.86 -7.41 -10.18
CA LEU A 54 -4.93 -6.96 -8.79
C LEU A 54 -6.17 -7.50 -8.09
N HIS A 55 -7.27 -7.65 -8.83
CA HIS A 55 -8.49 -8.27 -8.32
C HIS A 55 -8.29 -9.75 -8.00
N ALA A 56 -7.57 -10.50 -8.85
CA ALA A 56 -7.25 -11.90 -8.58
C ALA A 56 -6.30 -12.04 -7.37
N VAL A 57 -5.15 -11.38 -7.39
CA VAL A 57 -4.14 -11.45 -6.31
C VAL A 57 -4.70 -10.92 -4.98
N GLY A 58 -5.43 -9.81 -5.02
CA GLY A 58 -6.02 -9.20 -3.82
C GLY A 58 -7.07 -10.07 -3.16
N ASN A 59 -7.99 -10.67 -3.93
CA ASN A 59 -9.00 -11.56 -3.37
C ASN A 59 -8.36 -12.82 -2.76
N SER A 60 -7.39 -13.40 -3.45
CA SER A 60 -6.62 -14.53 -2.96
C SER A 60 -5.92 -14.24 -1.63
N ALA A 61 -5.23 -13.10 -1.52
CA ALA A 61 -4.54 -12.70 -0.29
C ALA A 61 -5.52 -12.45 0.88
N LEU A 62 -6.66 -11.82 0.62
CA LEU A 62 -7.69 -11.56 1.64
C LEU A 62 -8.36 -12.84 2.16
N ILE A 63 -8.61 -13.81 1.27
CA ILE A 63 -9.14 -15.13 1.63
C ILE A 63 -8.13 -15.90 2.48
N GLY A 64 -6.87 -15.98 2.04
CA GLY A 64 -5.80 -16.67 2.77
C GLY A 64 -5.56 -16.08 4.17
N ALA A 65 -5.73 -14.76 4.32
CA ALA A 65 -5.61 -14.07 5.60
C ALA A 65 -6.85 -14.19 6.52
N ASN A 66 -7.90 -14.89 6.09
CA ASN A 66 -9.20 -14.97 6.77
C ASN A 66 -9.80 -13.58 7.10
N VAL A 67 -9.49 -12.59 6.26
CA VAL A 67 -9.96 -11.21 6.44
C VAL A 67 -11.34 -11.03 5.80
N ALA A 68 -11.65 -11.75 4.72
CA ALA A 68 -12.99 -11.78 4.13
C ALA A 68 -13.34 -13.14 3.47
N PRO A 69 -14.59 -13.61 3.60
CA PRO A 69 -15.17 -14.59 2.69
C PRO A 69 -15.63 -13.83 1.44
N SER A 70 -14.92 -13.99 0.32
CA SER A 70 -15.34 -13.57 -1.04
C SER A 70 -16.21 -12.31 -1.14
N ASN A 71 -15.60 -11.18 -1.53
CA ASN A 71 -16.28 -10.01 -2.12
C ASN A 71 -17.11 -9.09 -1.17
N THR A 72 -16.63 -8.78 0.04
CA THR A 72 -17.13 -7.57 0.74
C THR A 72 -16.45 -6.32 0.16
N SER A 73 -17.25 -5.43 -0.43
CA SER A 73 -16.75 -4.22 -1.11
C SER A 73 -15.85 -3.35 -0.22
N ALA A 74 -16.07 -3.34 1.10
CA ALA A 74 -15.37 -2.48 2.04
C ALA A 74 -13.92 -2.92 2.31
N GLU A 75 -13.67 -4.21 2.54
CA GLU A 75 -12.33 -4.77 2.75
C GLU A 75 -11.52 -4.75 1.46
N TYR A 76 -12.13 -5.10 0.32
CA TYR A 76 -11.43 -4.99 -0.96
C TYR A 76 -11.06 -3.55 -1.30
N LYS A 77 -11.95 -2.58 -1.00
CA LYS A 77 -11.63 -1.15 -1.14
C LYS A 77 -10.48 -0.74 -0.22
N ALA A 78 -10.47 -1.19 1.04
CA ALA A 78 -9.38 -0.93 1.98
C ALA A 78 -8.05 -1.54 1.51
N PHE A 79 -8.09 -2.75 0.94
CA PHE A 79 -6.95 -3.38 0.27
C PHE A 79 -6.41 -2.51 -0.87
N CYS A 80 -7.27 -2.08 -1.81
CA CYS A 80 -6.85 -1.20 -2.91
C CYS A 80 -6.23 0.09 -2.39
N HIS A 81 -6.81 0.70 -1.35
CA HIS A 81 -6.25 1.91 -0.73
C HIS A 81 -4.89 1.67 -0.06
N GLY A 82 -4.67 0.50 0.55
CA GLY A 82 -3.37 0.14 1.10
C GLY A 82 -2.31 0.05 0.02
N PHE A 83 -2.65 -0.62 -1.09
CA PHE A 83 -1.77 -0.72 -2.24
C PHE A 83 -1.40 0.66 -2.81
N THR A 84 -2.40 1.51 -3.05
CA THR A 84 -2.17 2.86 -3.60
C THR A 84 -1.34 3.75 -2.68
N THR A 85 -1.50 3.59 -1.36
CA THR A 85 -0.76 4.41 -0.38
C THR A 85 0.74 4.18 -0.54
N ILE A 86 1.16 2.91 -0.62
CA ILE A 86 2.59 2.56 -0.80
C ILE A 86 3.09 3.03 -2.15
N ASP A 87 2.32 2.80 -3.20
CA ASP A 87 2.71 3.19 -4.54
C ASP A 87 2.94 4.70 -4.70
N TYR A 88 2.01 5.48 -4.15
CA TYR A 88 2.12 6.93 -4.16
C TYR A 88 3.27 7.42 -3.28
N LEU A 89 3.48 6.80 -2.11
CA LEU A 89 4.65 7.09 -1.28
C LEU A 89 5.96 6.80 -2.01
N ALA A 90 6.06 5.72 -2.76
CA ALA A 90 7.27 5.41 -3.52
C ALA A 90 7.56 6.47 -4.60
N THR A 91 6.52 7.09 -5.15
CA THR A 91 6.67 8.25 -6.04
C THR A 91 7.13 9.49 -5.26
N LEU A 92 6.49 9.80 -4.13
CA LEU A 92 6.82 10.97 -3.30
C LEU A 92 8.24 10.92 -2.74
N LEU A 93 8.76 9.71 -2.52
CA LEU A 93 10.10 9.44 -2.00
C LEU A 93 11.16 9.32 -3.11
N ASP A 94 10.83 9.65 -4.36
CA ASP A 94 11.70 9.49 -5.53
C ASP A 94 12.29 8.06 -5.66
N ALA A 95 11.61 7.05 -5.11
CA ALA A 95 12.04 5.66 -5.16
C ALA A 95 11.70 4.99 -6.50
N ARG A 96 10.71 5.55 -7.20
CA ARG A 96 10.33 5.13 -8.55
C ARG A 96 9.76 6.29 -9.37
N PRO A 97 9.85 6.25 -10.70
CA PRO A 97 9.22 7.25 -11.57
C PRO A 97 7.69 7.06 -11.66
N PHE A 98 6.95 8.17 -11.65
CA PHE A 98 5.47 8.21 -11.70
C PHE A 98 4.82 7.45 -12.87
N VAL A 99 5.55 7.23 -13.97
CA VAL A 99 4.99 6.69 -15.23
C VAL A 99 4.82 5.17 -15.21
N GLN A 100 5.45 4.44 -14.28
CA GLN A 100 5.59 2.98 -14.39
C GLN A 100 4.37 2.14 -14.00
N LEU A 101 3.35 2.69 -13.31
CA LEU A 101 2.14 1.89 -13.02
C LEU A 101 1.21 1.68 -14.20
N GLN A 102 1.35 2.47 -15.26
CA GLN A 102 0.36 2.46 -16.34
C GLN A 102 0.33 1.15 -17.14
N ASN A 103 1.33 0.29 -17.03
CA ASN A 103 1.47 -0.81 -17.97
C ASN A 103 1.17 -2.20 -17.40
N GLY A 104 1.09 -2.40 -16.08
CA GLY A 104 0.93 -3.75 -15.51
C GLY A 104 1.96 -4.77 -16.04
N VAL A 105 3.06 -4.30 -16.65
CA VAL A 105 4.08 -5.09 -17.33
C VAL A 105 5.02 -5.71 -16.30
N ASP A 106 5.31 -5.01 -15.20
CA ASP A 106 6.18 -5.51 -14.13
C ASP A 106 5.48 -6.60 -13.28
N MET A 107 4.16 -6.56 -13.19
CA MET A 107 3.41 -7.62 -12.49
C MET A 107 3.36 -8.95 -13.28
N LYS A 108 3.81 -9.00 -14.54
CA LYS A 108 3.98 -10.26 -15.29
C LYS A 108 5.14 -11.12 -14.79
N HIS A 109 6.03 -10.55 -13.96
CA HIS A 109 7.21 -11.25 -13.41
C HIS A 109 6.95 -11.89 -12.06
N PHE A 110 5.70 -11.91 -11.57
CA PHE A 110 5.32 -12.73 -10.43
C PHE A 110 5.28 -14.20 -10.85
N TYR A 111 6.46 -14.79 -11.02
CA TYR A 111 6.63 -16.22 -11.02
C TYR A 111 6.89 -16.66 -9.58
N LEU A 112 5.94 -17.44 -9.09
CA LEU A 112 5.97 -18.29 -7.91
C LEU A 112 7.36 -18.90 -7.75
N ASP A 113 8.07 -18.52 -6.69
CA ASP A 113 9.40 -19.07 -6.42
C ASP A 113 9.31 -20.52 -5.92
N SER A 114 8.15 -20.94 -5.37
CA SER A 114 8.01 -22.25 -4.71
C SER A 114 7.15 -23.27 -5.47
N GLY A 115 6.52 -22.92 -6.59
CA GLY A 115 5.56 -23.79 -7.27
C GLY A 115 4.24 -24.01 -6.51
N GLU A 116 4.01 -23.24 -5.44
CA GLU A 116 2.74 -23.15 -4.72
C GLU A 116 1.83 -22.07 -5.34
N MET A 117 0.56 -21.96 -4.92
CA MET A 117 -0.29 -20.85 -5.37
C MET A 117 0.23 -19.52 -4.80
N ALA A 118 0.24 -18.44 -5.59
CA ALA A 118 0.78 -17.10 -5.22
C ALA A 118 0.21 -16.59 -3.89
N ASP A 119 -1.04 -16.96 -3.68
CA ASP A 119 -1.90 -16.70 -2.55
C ASP A 119 -1.30 -17.19 -1.23
N PHE A 120 -0.65 -18.37 -1.26
CA PHE A 120 -0.06 -19.01 -0.10
C PHE A 120 1.31 -18.41 0.23
N GLU A 121 2.13 -18.16 -0.79
CA GLU A 121 3.43 -17.49 -0.64
C GLU A 121 3.30 -16.07 -0.05
N LEU A 122 2.38 -15.26 -0.58
CA LEU A 122 2.11 -13.91 -0.08
C LEU A 122 1.65 -13.92 1.38
N TRP A 123 0.80 -14.88 1.74
CA TRP A 123 0.34 -15.04 3.12
C TRP A 123 1.50 -15.42 4.07
N GLN A 124 2.37 -16.35 3.67
CA GLN A 124 3.50 -16.76 4.50
C GLN A 124 4.46 -15.59 4.81
N ARG A 125 4.67 -14.70 3.84
CA ARG A 125 5.59 -13.56 3.99
C ARG A 125 4.99 -12.40 4.79
N ARG A 126 3.68 -12.39 5.02
CA ARG A 126 2.96 -11.29 5.69
C ARG A 126 3.49 -10.96 7.07
N GLN A 127 3.72 -11.96 7.92
CA GLN A 127 4.19 -11.71 9.30
C GLN A 127 5.60 -11.11 9.31
N ALA A 128 6.49 -11.61 8.46
CA ALA A 128 7.83 -11.07 8.33
C ALA A 128 7.79 -9.62 7.80
N TRP A 129 6.97 -9.34 6.79
CA TRP A 129 6.79 -7.99 6.25
C TRP A 129 6.27 -7.02 7.31
N MET A 130 5.24 -7.40 8.08
CA MET A 130 4.70 -6.55 9.14
C MET A 130 5.73 -6.24 10.23
N GLN A 131 6.62 -7.18 10.55
CA GLN A 131 7.69 -6.97 11.52
C GLN A 131 8.81 -6.04 11.01
N SER A 132 9.03 -6.01 9.70
CA SER A 132 10.06 -5.18 9.09
C SER A 132 9.56 -3.82 8.60
N HIS A 133 8.24 -3.56 8.59
CA HIS A 133 7.61 -2.34 8.04
C HIS A 133 6.77 -1.58 9.08
N GLN A 134 7.30 -1.39 10.29
CA GLN A 134 6.55 -0.83 11.41
C GLN A 134 6.14 0.63 11.19
N ASN A 135 7.02 1.48 10.65
CA ASN A 135 6.70 2.89 10.37
C ASN A 135 5.66 2.99 9.26
N THR A 136 5.76 2.15 8.24
CA THR A 136 4.75 2.03 7.18
C THR A 136 3.40 1.64 7.75
N LEU A 137 3.36 0.65 8.66
CA LEU A 137 2.14 0.24 9.33
C LEU A 137 1.53 1.37 10.17
N ASP A 138 2.35 2.21 10.81
CA ASP A 138 1.86 3.34 11.61
C ASP A 138 1.26 4.45 10.73
N VAL A 139 1.82 4.71 9.54
CA VAL A 139 1.20 5.57 8.52
C VAL A 139 -0.16 5.01 8.11
N LEU A 140 -0.21 3.71 7.76
CA LEU A 140 -1.45 3.06 7.35
C LEU A 140 -2.51 3.08 8.46
N ARG A 141 -2.09 2.91 9.72
CA ARG A 141 -2.97 2.97 10.89
C ARG A 141 -3.54 4.37 11.06
N THR A 142 -2.72 5.41 10.93
CA THR A 142 -3.17 6.81 11.02
C THR A 142 -4.26 7.10 9.98
N VAL A 143 -4.09 6.63 8.75
CA VAL A 143 -5.09 6.76 7.68
C VAL A 143 -6.36 5.93 7.98
N SER A 144 -6.18 4.72 8.50
CA SER A 144 -7.28 3.81 8.87
C SER A 144 -8.16 4.40 9.98
N ASP A 145 -7.52 4.96 11.02
CA ASP A 145 -8.18 5.61 12.15
C ASP A 145 -8.95 6.85 11.71
N ALA A 146 -8.38 7.69 10.85
CA ALA A 146 -9.04 8.86 10.28
C ALA A 146 -10.30 8.49 9.46
N ARG A 147 -10.35 7.26 8.93
CA ARG A 147 -11.47 6.71 8.15
C ARG A 147 -12.45 5.88 8.97
N ALA A 148 -12.20 5.70 10.27
CA ALA A 148 -12.97 4.82 11.14
C ALA A 148 -13.12 3.40 10.57
N GLU A 149 -12.05 2.88 9.95
CA GLU A 149 -12.03 1.53 9.38
C GLU A 149 -12.10 0.47 10.49
N SER A 150 -12.82 -0.62 10.22
CA SER A 150 -12.85 -1.78 11.12
C SER A 150 -11.49 -2.49 11.17
N PRO A 151 -11.21 -3.31 12.20
CA PRO A 151 -9.98 -4.11 12.27
C PRO A 151 -9.74 -4.99 11.02
N LYS A 152 -10.81 -5.48 10.39
CA LYS A 152 -10.73 -6.24 9.14
C LYS A 152 -10.33 -5.38 7.95
N GLN A 153 -10.86 -4.15 7.86
CA GLN A 153 -10.47 -3.20 6.83
C GLN A 153 -9.02 -2.74 7.00
N PHE A 154 -8.57 -2.48 8.23
CA PHE A 154 -7.15 -2.20 8.49
C PHE A 154 -6.26 -3.38 8.09
N ALA A 155 -6.66 -4.61 8.43
CA ALA A 155 -5.94 -5.81 8.01
C ALA A 155 -5.88 -5.92 6.47
N ALA A 156 -6.98 -5.64 5.77
CA ALA A 156 -7.02 -5.63 4.32
C ALA A 156 -6.09 -4.56 3.72
N ARG A 157 -6.08 -3.35 4.29
CA ARG A 157 -5.17 -2.25 3.92
C ARG A 157 -3.71 -2.65 4.09
N ALA A 158 -3.34 -3.25 5.21
CA ALA A 158 -1.99 -3.73 5.45
C ALA A 158 -1.57 -4.80 4.42
N ILE A 159 -2.49 -5.71 4.05
CA ILE A 159 -2.24 -6.70 3.00
C ILE A 159 -2.05 -6.03 1.63
N GLY A 160 -2.86 -5.02 1.29
CA GLY A 160 -2.69 -4.24 0.07
C GLY A 160 -1.33 -3.55 -0.01
N ALA A 161 -0.88 -2.98 1.11
CA ALA A 161 0.43 -2.35 1.22
C ALA A 161 1.59 -3.34 1.06
N GLN A 162 1.49 -4.52 1.67
CA GLN A 162 2.46 -5.59 1.45
C GLN A 162 2.52 -5.99 -0.03
N VAL A 163 1.36 -6.23 -0.64
CA VAL A 163 1.27 -6.63 -2.05
C VAL A 163 1.85 -5.56 -2.97
N ALA A 164 1.64 -4.28 -2.68
CA ALA A 164 2.33 -3.19 -3.38
C ALA A 164 3.84 -3.25 -3.19
N SER A 165 4.31 -3.47 -1.97
CA SER A 165 5.75 -3.54 -1.68
C SER A 165 6.43 -4.67 -2.47
N GLU A 166 5.76 -5.82 -2.57
CA GLU A 166 6.26 -6.99 -3.31
C GLU A 166 6.10 -6.86 -4.83
N LEU A 167 5.04 -6.21 -5.34
CA LEU A 167 4.76 -6.11 -6.78
C LEU A 167 5.46 -4.92 -7.46
N LEU A 168 5.67 -3.82 -6.74
CA LEU A 168 6.23 -2.60 -7.34
C LEU A 168 7.75 -2.64 -7.42
N PHE A 169 8.38 -3.65 -6.83
CA PHE A 169 9.83 -3.78 -6.77
C PHE A 169 10.28 -5.23 -7.04
N VAL A 170 10.16 -5.66 -8.30
CA VAL A 170 10.86 -6.83 -8.82
C VAL A 170 12.15 -6.35 -9.48
N LYS A 171 13.30 -6.83 -8.99
CA LYS A 171 14.62 -6.53 -9.58
C LYS A 171 14.81 -7.21 -10.93
#